data_AF-A0A5K1AI86-F1
#
_entry.id   AF-A0A5K1AI86-F1
#
_cell.length_a   1.000
_cell.length_b   1.000
_cell.length_c   1.000
_cell.angle_alpha   90.00
_cell.angle_beta   90.00
_cell.angle_gamma   90.00
#
_symmetry.space_group_name_H-M   'P 1'
#
loop_
_entity.id
_entity.type
_entity.pdbx_description
1 polymer ?
#
loop_
_entity_poly.entity_id
_entity_poly.type
_entity_poly.pdbx_seq_one_letter_code
_entity_poly.pdbx_strand_id
1 'polypeptide(L)'
;AEATNKILIRVLERTVETGRDWHEKMHNALWAYRTTIRTPTNATPAELVYGTEIVLPLHVQKPAMKFAALIELPINKYQKKRLTQLDLLDEKRLQAAEACRSLS
;
A
#
# COMPACT_ATOMS: atom_id res chain seq x y z
N ALA A 1 -7.87 -6.12 -18.47
CA ALA A 1 -6.89 -6.62 -17.48
C ALA A 1 -5.61 -7.18 -18.13
N GLU A 2 -5.67 -7.74 -19.35
CA GLU A 2 -4.53 -8.42 -19.98
C GLU A 2 -3.25 -7.56 -20.14
N ALA A 3 -3.38 -6.30 -20.54
CA ALA A 3 -2.24 -5.39 -20.69
C ALA A 3 -1.51 -5.12 -19.36
N THR A 4 -2.26 -4.97 -18.26
CA THR A 4 -1.71 -4.78 -16.91
C THR A 4 -0.94 -6.01 -16.44
N ASN A 5 -1.49 -7.20 -16.65
CA ASN A 5 -0.83 -8.44 -16.28
C ASN A 5 0.49 -8.62 -17.05
N LYS A 6 0.50 -8.31 -18.36
CA LYS A 6 1.71 -8.33 -19.19
C LYS A 6 2.80 -7.35 -18.72
N ILE A 7 2.43 -6.25 -18.07
CA ILE A 7 3.39 -5.29 -17.49
C ILE A 7 3.96 -5.85 -16.19
N LEU A 8 3.10 -6.35 -15.30
CA LEU A 8 3.51 -6.90 -14.01
C LEU A 8 4.42 -8.11 -14.18
N ILE A 9 4.08 -9.04 -15.09
CA ILE A 9 4.91 -10.20 -15.42
C ILE A 9 6.31 -9.76 -15.89
N ARG A 10 6.39 -8.79 -16.82
CA ARG A 10 7.69 -8.27 -17.32
C ARG A 10 8.53 -7.60 -16.23
N VAL A 11 7.90 -6.91 -15.28
CA VAL A 11 8.62 -6.31 -14.15
C VAL A 11 9.15 -7.40 -13.23
N LEU A 12 8.34 -8.42 -12.92
CA LEU A 12 8.76 -9.54 -12.08
C LEU A 12 9.90 -10.35 -12.69
N GLU A 13 9.79 -10.70 -13.97
CA GLU A 13 10.85 -11.41 -14.72
C GLU A 13 12.21 -10.70 -14.66
N ARG A 14 12.21 -9.37 -14.53
CA ARG A 14 13.43 -8.56 -14.46
C ARG A 14 13.93 -8.28 -13.04
N THR A 15 13.07 -8.41 -12.04
CA THR A 15 13.37 -7.94 -10.67
C THR A 15 13.47 -9.06 -9.65
N VAL A 16 12.90 -10.24 -9.95
CA VAL A 16 13.00 -11.44 -9.14
C VAL A 16 14.29 -12.15 -9.51
N GLU A 17 15.31 -12.01 -8.66
CA GLU A 17 16.61 -12.65 -8.85
C GLU A 17 16.64 -14.05 -8.22
N THR A 18 15.87 -14.25 -7.15
CA THR A 18 15.74 -15.54 -6.47
C THR A 18 14.27 -15.86 -6.25
N GLY A 19 13.86 -17.13 -6.27
CA GLY A 19 12.46 -17.49 -6.01
C GLY A 19 11.95 -17.14 -4.59
N ARG A 20 12.75 -16.50 -3.73
CA ARG A 20 12.39 -16.12 -2.36
C ARG A 20 11.88 -14.67 -2.26
N ASP A 21 12.30 -13.76 -3.14
CA ASP A 21 11.95 -12.33 -3.05
C ASP A 21 10.74 -11.94 -3.93
N TRP A 22 10.17 -12.89 -4.67
CA TRP A 22 9.07 -12.64 -5.62
C TRP A 22 7.88 -11.86 -5.03
N HIS A 23 7.54 -12.14 -3.76
CA HIS A 23 6.40 -11.53 -3.08
C HIS A 23 6.64 -10.04 -2.80
N GLU A 24 7.86 -9.67 -2.40
CA GLU A 24 8.25 -8.28 -2.15
C GLU A 24 8.38 -7.50 -3.46
N LYS A 25 9.02 -8.10 -4.49
CA LYS A 25 9.10 -7.51 -5.82
C LYS A 25 7.73 -7.32 -6.46
N MET A 26 6.82 -8.28 -6.28
CA MET A 26 5.41 -8.17 -6.70
C MET A 26 4.69 -7.04 -6.01
N HIS A 27 4.87 -6.90 -4.69
CA HIS A 27 4.30 -5.78 -3.95
C HIS A 27 4.79 -4.43 -4.50
N ASN A 28 6.09 -4.29 -4.70
CA ASN A 28 6.71 -3.06 -5.22
C ASN A 28 6.27 -2.74 -6.66
N ALA A 29 6.19 -3.76 -7.53
CA ALA A 29 5.71 -3.60 -8.90
C ALA A 29 4.25 -3.14 -8.95
N LEU A 30 3.38 -3.72 -8.10
CA LEU A 30 1.98 -3.32 -7.98
C LEU A 30 1.85 -1.91 -7.42
N TRP A 31 2.65 -1.54 -6.42
CA TRP A 31 2.68 -0.19 -5.86
C TRP A 31 3.03 0.82 -6.94
N ALA A 32 4.18 0.64 -7.61
CA ALA A 32 4.62 1.50 -8.70
C ALA A 32 3.58 1.59 -9.81
N TYR A 33 2.96 0.46 -10.19
CA TYR A 33 1.90 0.47 -11.21
C TYR A 33 0.74 1.38 -10.83
N ARG A 34 0.31 1.34 -9.56
CA ARG A 34 -0.86 2.07 -9.03
C ARG A 34 -0.60 3.55 -8.80
N THR A 35 0.62 3.93 -8.42
CA THR A 35 0.98 5.30 -8.05
C THR A 35 1.69 6.09 -9.16
N THR A 36 2.10 5.43 -10.26
CA THR A 36 2.71 6.13 -11.41
C THR A 36 1.64 6.74 -12.30
N ILE A 37 1.79 8.02 -12.62
CA ILE A 37 0.93 8.75 -13.57
C ILE A 37 1.03 8.08 -14.95
N ARG A 38 -0.12 7.81 -15.56
CA ARG A 38 -0.20 7.25 -16.91
C ARG A 38 -0.35 8.37 -17.92
N THR A 39 0.60 8.48 -18.85
CA THR A 39 0.61 9.45 -19.95
C THR A 39 -0.74 9.60 -20.69
N PRO A 40 -1.49 8.53 -21.04
CA PRO A 40 -2.76 8.70 -21.76
C PRO A 40 -3.89 9.33 -20.94
N THR A 41 -3.89 9.16 -19.61
CA THR A 41 -4.96 9.66 -18.73
C THR A 41 -4.51 10.83 -17.86
N ASN A 42 -3.21 11.13 -17.87
CA ASN A 42 -2.55 12.08 -16.98
C ASN A 42 -2.94 11.92 -15.50
N ALA A 43 -3.24 10.69 -15.10
CA ALA A 43 -3.70 10.31 -13.77
C ALA A 43 -3.10 8.96 -13.39
N THR A 44 -2.97 8.69 -12.09
CA THR A 44 -2.53 7.39 -11.60
C THR A 44 -3.68 6.38 -11.66
N PRO A 45 -3.43 5.07 -11.85
CA PRO A 45 -4.50 4.08 -11.81
C PRO A 45 -5.26 4.05 -10.48
N ALA A 46 -4.60 4.41 -9.37
CA ALA A 46 -5.27 4.55 -8.08
C ALA A 46 -6.28 5.72 -8.08
N GLU A 47 -5.92 6.87 -8.65
CA GLU A 47 -6.82 8.04 -8.78
C GLU A 47 -8.04 7.74 -9.65
N LEU A 48 -7.88 6.94 -10.71
CA LEU A 48 -9.01 6.57 -11.56
C LEU A 48 -10.01 5.63 -10.86
N VAL A 49 -9.53 4.81 -9.92
CA VAL A 49 -10.37 3.85 -9.19
C VAL A 49 -11.01 4.49 -7.96
N TYR A 50 -10.29 5.38 -7.29
CA TYR A 50 -10.70 5.91 -5.98
C TYR A 50 -11.01 7.42 -5.97
N GLY A 51 -10.68 8.15 -7.05
CA GLY A 51 -10.76 9.62 -7.12
C GLY A 51 -9.40 10.30 -6.93
N THR A 52 -9.29 11.54 -7.41
CA THR A 52 -8.06 12.36 -7.48
C THR A 52 -7.50 12.80 -6.12
N GLU A 53 -8.27 12.62 -5.06
CA GLU A 53 -7.79 12.67 -3.70
C GLU A 53 -7.83 11.24 -3.18
N ILE A 54 -6.76 10.77 -2.53
CA ILE A 54 -6.80 9.53 -1.73
C ILE A 54 -7.69 9.81 -0.51
N VAL A 55 -8.98 10.08 -0.75
CA VAL A 55 -10.03 10.05 0.24
C VAL A 55 -10.15 8.59 0.55
N LEU A 56 -9.86 8.22 1.79
CA LEU A 56 -10.09 6.87 2.30
C LEU A 56 -11.42 6.37 1.74
N PRO A 57 -11.45 5.28 0.96
CA PRO A 57 -12.67 4.86 0.29
C PRO A 57 -13.82 4.78 1.30
N LEU A 58 -15.02 5.19 0.90
CA LEU A 58 -16.17 5.28 1.81
C LEU A 58 -16.43 3.95 2.56
N HIS A 59 -16.09 2.82 1.93
CA HIS A 59 -16.17 1.48 2.53
C HIS A 59 -15.18 1.25 3.69
N VAL A 60 -14.05 1.95 3.72
CA VAL A 60 -13.08 1.97 4.84
C VAL A 60 -13.44 3.05 5.84
N GLN A 61 -13.90 4.21 5.36
CA GLN A 61 -14.24 5.36 6.20
C GLN A 61 -15.48 5.09 7.07
N LYS A 62 -16.52 4.42 6.54
CA LYS A 62 -17.74 4.09 7.30
C LYS A 62 -17.48 3.18 8.51
N PRO A 63 -16.80 2.02 8.37
CA PRO A 63 -16.41 1.20 9.51
C PRO A 63 -15.51 1.95 10.48
N ALA A 64 -14.57 2.76 9.98
CA ALA A 64 -13.69 3.57 10.82
C ALA A 64 -14.47 4.63 11.63
N MET A 65 -15.45 5.31 11.03
CA MET A 65 -16.33 6.25 11.73
C MET A 65 -17.22 5.55 12.76
N LYS A 66 -17.79 4.39 12.43
CA LYS A 66 -18.57 3.58 13.37
C LYS A 66 -17.72 3.14 14.56
N PHE A 67 -16.49 2.71 14.30
CA PHE A 67 -15.55 2.30 15.33
C PHE A 67 -15.12 3.49 16.19
N ALA A 68 -14.83 4.64 15.58
CA ALA A 68 -14.50 5.88 16.28
C ALA A 68 -15.65 6.38 17.18
N ALA A 69 -16.90 6.26 16.71
CA ALA A 69 -18.09 6.56 17.50
C ALA A 69 -18.29 5.58 18.67
N LEU A 70 -18.01 4.28 18.46
CA LEU A 70 -18.11 3.25 19.50
C LEU A 70 -17.11 3.47 20.66
N ILE A 71 -15.96 4.06 20.37
CA ILE A 71 -14.88 4.31 21.34
C ILE A 71 -14.79 5.78 21.78
N GLU A 72 -15.82 6.58 21.48
CA GLU A 72 -15.91 8.03 21.75
C GLU A 72 -14.68 8.85 21.28
N LEU A 73 -13.92 8.33 20.31
CA LEU A 73 -12.76 9.03 19.78
C LEU A 73 -13.20 9.91 18.61
N PRO A 74 -13.02 11.24 18.68
CA PRO A 74 -13.24 12.08 17.51
C PRO A 74 -12.35 11.61 16.36
N ILE A 75 -12.88 11.66 15.13
CA ILE A 75 -12.26 11.09 13.92
C ILE A 75 -10.78 11.52 13.77
N ASN A 76 -10.47 12.78 14.08
CA ASN A 76 -9.10 13.30 14.06
C ASN A 76 -8.18 12.57 15.07
N LYS A 77 -8.65 12.31 16.30
CA LYS A 77 -7.89 11.51 17.28
C LYS A 77 -7.77 10.04 16.85
N TYR A 78 -8.79 9.47 16.23
CA TYR A 78 -8.72 8.11 15.66
C TYR A 78 -7.70 8.02 14.52
N GLN A 79 -7.72 8.98 13.58
CA GLN A 79 -6.75 9.07 12.49
C GLN A 79 -5.33 9.19 13.02
N LYS A 80 -5.10 10.09 13.99
CA LYS A 80 -3.80 10.23 14.64
C LYS A 80 -3.33 8.94 15.31
N LYS A 81 -4.21 8.30 16.09
CA LYS A 81 -3.91 7.02 16.76
C LYS A 81 -3.61 5.90 15.75
N ARG A 82 -4.34 5.84 14.64
CA ARG A 82 -4.11 4.88 13.56
C ARG A 82 -2.77 5.13 12.86
N LEU A 83 -2.41 6.39 12.62
CA LEU A 83 -1.13 6.75 12.03
C LEU A 83 0.03 6.28 12.92
N THR A 84 -0.03 6.59 14.22
CA THR A 84 0.97 6.14 15.20
C THR A 84 1.07 4.62 15.29
N GLN A 85 -0.04 3.89 15.15
CA GLN A 85 -0.02 2.42 15.10
C GLN A 85 0.66 1.88 13.83
N LEU A 86 0.48 2.55 12.69
CA LEU A 86 1.15 2.18 11.44
C LEU A 86 2.65 2.45 11.52
N ASP A 87 3.05 3.61 12.05
CA ASP A 87 4.46 3.96 12.25
C ASP A 87 5.16 2.91 13.12
N LEU A 88 4.54 2.52 14.24
CA LEU A 88 5.06 1.47 15.12
C LEU A 88 5.13 0.09 14.43
N LEU A 89 4.20 -0.21 13.52
CA LEU A 89 4.20 -1.46 12.78
C LEU A 89 5.36 -1.49 11.76
N ASP A 90 5.61 -0.37 11.09
CA ASP A 90 6.69 -0.23 10.12
C ASP A 90 8.07 -0.23 10.81
N GLU A 91 8.19 0.37 11.99
CA GLU A 91 9.39 0.24 12.84
C GLU A 91 9.67 -1.23 13.20
N LYS A 92 8.65 -1.99 13.61
CA LYS A 92 8.82 -3.43 13.91
C LYS A 92 9.21 -4.24 12.68
N ARG A 93 8.65 -3.92 11.51
CA ARG A 93 9.02 -4.56 10.24
C ARG A 93 10.46 -4.26 9.85
N LEU A 94 10.89 -3.01 10.04
CA LEU A 94 12.27 -2.60 9.80
C LEU A 94 13.23 -3.37 10.71
N GLN A 95 12.95 -3.43 12.01
CA GLN A 95 13.74 -4.20 12.98
C GLN A 95 13.78 -5.70 12.62
N ALA A 96 12.66 -6.28 12.20
CA ALA A 96 12.61 -7.68 11.78
C ALA A 96 13.41 -7.92 10.49
N ALA A 97 13.37 -6.99 9.53
CA ALA A 97 14.16 -7.06 8.30
C ALA A 97 15.66 -6.92 8.57
N GLU A 98 16.06 -6.01 9.48
CA GLU A 98 17.44 -5.85 9.92
C GLU A 98 17.95 -7.09 10.67
N ALA A 99 17.13 -7.66 11.57
CA ALA A 99 17.45 -8.90 12.26
C ALA A 99 17.57 -10.10 11.29
N CYS A 100 16.76 -10.14 10.23
CA CYS A 100 16.85 -11.18 9.21
C CYS A 100 18.13 -11.05 8.36
N ARG A 101 18.60 -9.82 8.12
CA ARG A 101 19.88 -9.54 7.43
C ARG A 101 21.11 -9.81 8.30
N SER A 102 21.02 -9.64 9.62
CA SER A 102 22.15 -9.91 10.52
C SER A 102 22.33 -11.41 10.83
N LEU A 103 21.33 -12.23 10.52
CA LEU A 103 21.34 -13.69 10.64
C LEU A 103 21.68 -14.43 9.33
N SER A 104 21.87 -13.71 8.22
CA SER A 104 22.31 -14.25 6.91
C SER A 104 23.78 -13.98 6.66
#